data_AF-A0A9C8GP55-F1
#
_entry.id   AF-A0A9C8GP55-F1
#
_cell.length_a   1.000
_cell.length_b   1.000
_cell.length_c   1.000
_cell.angle_alpha   90.00
_cell.angle_beta   90.00
_cell.angle_gamma   90.00
#
_symmetry.space_group_name_H-M   'P 1'
#
loop_
_entity.id
_entity.type
_entity.pdbx_description
1 polymer ?
#
loop_
_entity_poly.entity_id
_entity_poly.type
_entity_poly.pdbx_seq_one_letter_code
_entity_poly.pdbx_strand_id
1 'polypeptide(L)'
;EADVLVIGGGNSAMDAARTARRLVDGDVMVLYRRTRAEMPADAEEIEDALAEGVRLEELVSPTRIVLQDGRADVARASVAALACVRNELDAPGEDGRRRPVPVVGSDFRIEAGDDRRLYVVVAIGQRPDVAFLDGSTVTLRTDHTIVADPETRRAGEGPIYAGGDAVRGPATIIEACADGRKAAEAICRRLGVNFTQPDVELPTLSPEDVVRLKRTRAWRTPQHEGQRLPVGQRLPVGQRLPVGQGDNFDLVERTLTEADARAEAARCFQCASFCDKCVEVCPNRANYTVLVEPLEWDVPVLACRDGRLAVLGQESFSVTQRRQIVHVDDFCNACGNCTTFCVHQGQPYLDKPRLFLSREDFEREEDNAFAVERDARGGWTIWRRAAGATVRLDVASEAQGGGMRFEDARLAAELSPAFEIASLTLKAPFEGTVSLRTAAEMALVLGGIRRSLRFLVG
;
A
#
# COMPACT_ATOMS: atom_id res chain seq x y z
N GLU A 1 8.58 -28.22 36.58
CA GLU A 1 8.45 -28.56 35.15
C GLU A 1 7.03 -28.28 34.68
N ALA A 2 6.88 -27.79 33.45
CA ALA A 2 5.57 -27.45 32.92
C ALA A 2 5.54 -27.55 31.40
N ASP A 3 4.47 -28.13 30.88
CA ASP A 3 4.19 -28.18 29.45
C ASP A 3 3.24 -27.03 29.09
N VAL A 4 3.42 -26.44 27.90
CA VAL A 4 2.65 -25.29 27.43
C VAL A 4 2.03 -25.60 26.07
N LEU A 5 0.70 -25.46 25.99
CA LEU A 5 -0.05 -25.55 24.75
C LEU A 5 -0.45 -24.16 24.29
N VAL A 6 0.02 -23.75 23.12
CA VAL A 6 -0.34 -22.46 22.51
C VAL A 6 -1.36 -22.70 21.40
N ILE A 7 -2.57 -22.17 21.55
CA ILE A 7 -3.64 -22.32 20.56
C ILE A 7 -3.59 -21.13 19.61
N GLY A 8 -3.24 -21.36 18.35
CA GLY A 8 -3.17 -20.29 17.34
C GLY A 8 -2.17 -20.60 16.23
N GLY A 9 -2.07 -19.70 15.24
CA GLY A 9 -1.11 -19.84 14.14
C GLY A 9 -0.61 -18.52 13.55
N GLY A 10 -0.90 -17.39 14.19
CA GLY A 10 -0.35 -16.07 13.80
C GLY A 10 0.89 -15.71 14.60
N ASN A 11 1.47 -14.54 14.33
CA ASN A 11 2.69 -14.06 14.99
C ASN A 11 2.56 -14.07 16.52
N SER A 12 1.42 -13.66 17.09
CA SER A 12 1.19 -13.73 18.55
C SER A 12 1.29 -15.15 19.13
N ALA A 13 0.95 -16.19 18.35
CA ALA A 13 1.12 -17.58 18.79
C ALA A 13 2.59 -18.01 18.74
N MET A 14 3.35 -17.56 17.74
CA MET A 14 4.79 -17.80 17.66
C MET A 14 5.52 -17.11 18.81
N ASP A 15 5.21 -15.84 19.07
CA ASP A 15 5.77 -15.06 20.18
C ASP A 15 5.50 -15.74 21.53
N ALA A 16 4.25 -16.17 21.75
CA ALA A 16 3.86 -16.87 22.97
C ALA A 16 4.61 -18.21 23.13
N ALA A 17 4.75 -18.98 22.06
CA ALA A 17 5.44 -20.27 22.09
C ALA A 17 6.94 -20.12 22.33
N ARG A 18 7.60 -19.19 21.62
CA ARG A 18 9.02 -18.87 21.78
C ARG A 18 9.30 -18.31 23.17
N THR A 19 8.42 -17.46 23.69
CA THR A 19 8.52 -16.95 25.07
C THR A 19 8.35 -18.07 26.09
N ALA A 20 7.32 -18.92 25.93
CA ALA A 20 7.12 -20.08 26.79
C ALA A 20 8.35 -20.99 26.81
N ARG A 21 8.96 -21.24 25.64
CA ARG A 21 10.15 -22.07 25.49
C ARG A 21 11.35 -21.54 26.29
N ARG A 22 11.42 -20.22 26.52
CA ARG A 22 12.44 -19.58 27.37
C ARG A 22 12.14 -19.68 28.87
N LEU A 23 10.87 -19.85 29.24
CA LEU A 23 10.39 -19.77 30.62
C LEU A 23 10.17 -21.13 31.30
N VAL A 24 9.81 -22.17 30.53
CA VAL A 24 9.42 -23.47 31.09
C VAL A 24 10.47 -24.55 30.88
N ASP A 25 10.62 -25.39 31.90
CA ASP A 25 11.32 -26.68 31.79
C ASP A 25 10.28 -27.76 31.49
N GLY A 26 9.94 -27.90 30.20
CA GLY A 26 8.94 -28.83 29.68
C GLY A 26 8.66 -28.61 28.19
N ASP A 27 7.68 -29.31 27.65
CA ASP A 27 7.36 -29.29 26.22
C ASP A 27 6.48 -28.09 25.86
N VAL A 28 6.81 -27.41 24.75
CA VAL A 28 5.98 -26.35 24.18
C VAL A 28 5.44 -26.79 22.84
N MET A 29 4.12 -26.75 22.69
CA MET A 29 3.43 -27.19 21.49
C MET A 29 2.41 -26.15 21.02
N VAL A 30 2.50 -25.77 19.75
CA VAL A 30 1.51 -24.96 19.07
C VAL A 30 0.45 -25.87 18.46
N LEU A 31 -0.81 -25.61 18.77
CA LEU A 31 -1.96 -26.30 18.19
C LEU A 31 -2.61 -25.40 17.15
N TYR A 32 -2.62 -25.85 15.91
CA TYR A 32 -3.23 -25.10 14.81
C TYR A 32 -4.33 -25.91 14.13
N ARG A 33 -5.49 -25.27 13.93
CA ARG A 33 -6.67 -25.92 13.35
C ARG A 33 -6.54 -26.21 11.85
N ARG A 34 -5.56 -25.61 11.16
CA ARG A 34 -5.28 -25.83 9.73
C ARG A 34 -3.86 -26.42 9.57
N THR A 35 -3.35 -26.47 8.34
CA THR A 35 -1.96 -26.86 8.09
C THR A 35 -1.01 -25.68 8.22
N ARG A 36 0.30 -25.96 8.28
CA ARG A 36 1.35 -24.94 8.24
C ARG A 36 1.20 -24.00 7.03
N ALA A 37 0.72 -24.51 5.90
CA ALA A 37 0.53 -23.72 4.68
C ALA A 37 -0.51 -22.60 4.82
N GLU A 38 -1.46 -22.73 5.75
CA GLU A 38 -2.45 -21.68 6.02
C GLU A 38 -2.15 -20.86 7.28
N MET A 39 -0.98 -21.01 7.90
CA MET A 39 -0.59 -20.18 9.06
C MET A 39 -0.45 -18.72 8.63
N PRO A 40 -1.11 -17.77 9.32
CA PRO A 40 -0.95 -16.34 9.04
C PRO A 40 0.34 -15.74 9.63
N ALA A 41 1.12 -16.50 10.41
CA ALA A 41 2.41 -16.04 10.89
C ALA A 41 3.41 -15.90 9.74
N ASP A 42 4.37 -15.00 9.90
CA ASP A 42 5.48 -14.87 8.97
C ASP A 42 6.28 -16.18 8.91
N ALA A 43 6.68 -16.59 7.72
CA ALA A 43 7.35 -17.89 7.52
C ALA A 43 8.61 -18.04 8.38
N GLU A 44 9.35 -16.93 8.53
CA GLU A 44 10.56 -16.85 9.35
C GLU A 44 10.26 -17.09 10.84
N GLU A 45 9.15 -16.56 11.36
CA GLU A 45 8.73 -16.75 12.76
C GLU A 45 8.37 -18.21 13.04
N ILE A 46 7.73 -18.89 12.08
CA ILE A 46 7.40 -20.32 12.18
C ILE A 46 8.69 -21.14 12.19
N GLU A 47 9.62 -20.85 11.27
CA GLU A 47 10.89 -21.57 11.17
C GLU A 47 11.75 -21.41 12.42
N ASP A 48 11.82 -20.20 12.95
CA ASP A 48 12.53 -19.90 14.18
C ASP A 48 11.93 -20.64 15.38
N ALA A 49 10.61 -20.66 15.53
CA ALA A 49 9.94 -21.39 16.61
C ALA A 49 10.27 -22.90 16.55
N LEU A 50 10.16 -23.51 15.37
CA LEU A 50 10.50 -24.93 15.17
C LEU A 50 11.98 -25.20 15.46
N ALA A 51 12.88 -24.31 15.04
CA ALA A 51 14.32 -24.41 15.29
C ALA A 51 14.68 -24.31 16.79
N GLU A 52 13.91 -23.54 17.57
CA GLU A 52 14.01 -23.45 19.04
C GLU A 52 13.40 -24.67 19.77
N GLY A 53 12.83 -25.63 19.02
CA GLY A 53 12.27 -26.88 19.54
C GLY A 53 10.80 -26.78 19.95
N VAL A 54 10.09 -25.73 19.54
CA VAL A 54 8.62 -25.69 19.64
C VAL A 54 8.04 -26.72 18.69
N ARG A 55 7.11 -27.55 19.17
CA ARG A 55 6.39 -28.51 18.32
C ARG A 55 5.18 -27.85 17.68
N LEU A 56 4.88 -28.20 16.43
CA LEU A 56 3.66 -27.77 15.74
C LEU A 56 2.77 -28.98 15.52
N GLU A 57 1.55 -28.93 16.05
CA GLU A 57 0.52 -29.91 15.81
C GLU A 57 -0.55 -29.30 14.90
N GLU A 58 -0.55 -29.75 13.66
CA GLU A 58 -1.47 -29.30 12.61
C GLU A 58 -2.82 -30.01 12.72
N LEU A 59 -3.85 -29.41 12.13
CA LEU A 59 -5.20 -29.97 12.04
C LEU A 59 -5.78 -30.36 13.42
N VAL A 60 -5.56 -29.53 14.43
CA VAL A 60 -6.08 -29.73 15.79
C VAL A 60 -6.91 -28.53 16.23
N SER A 61 -8.16 -28.82 16.63
CA SER A 61 -9.05 -27.82 17.25
C SER A 61 -9.27 -28.18 18.72
N PRO A 62 -9.02 -27.26 19.67
CA PRO A 62 -9.42 -27.48 21.06
C PRO A 62 -10.94 -27.41 21.19
N THR A 63 -11.52 -28.33 21.95
CA THR A 63 -12.97 -28.41 22.21
C THR A 63 -13.32 -28.02 23.64
N ARG A 64 -12.46 -28.32 24.62
CA ARG A 64 -12.64 -27.91 26.03
C ARG A 64 -11.34 -27.94 26.84
N ILE A 65 -11.26 -27.08 27.84
CA ILE A 65 -10.23 -27.12 28.89
C ILE A 65 -10.77 -27.99 30.05
N VAL A 66 -9.99 -28.99 30.48
CA VAL A 66 -10.34 -29.88 31.60
C VAL A 66 -9.53 -29.46 32.83
N LEU A 67 -10.21 -29.22 33.96
CA LEU A 67 -9.58 -28.76 35.22
C LEU A 67 -9.37 -29.94 36.20
N GLN A 68 -8.32 -29.91 37.01
CA GLN A 68 -7.98 -31.01 37.95
C GLN A 68 -9.02 -31.23 39.07
N ASP A 69 -9.68 -30.18 39.56
CA ASP A 69 -10.50 -30.27 40.79
C ASP A 69 -11.99 -29.89 40.64
N GLY A 70 -12.51 -29.69 39.43
CA GLY A 70 -13.92 -29.28 39.25
C GLY A 70 -14.32 -27.96 39.95
N ARG A 71 -13.35 -27.21 40.51
CA ARG A 71 -13.57 -25.91 41.15
C ARG A 71 -14.02 -24.90 40.09
N ALA A 72 -15.12 -24.21 40.38
CA ALA A 72 -15.72 -23.22 39.48
C ALA A 72 -14.90 -21.93 39.33
N ASP A 73 -13.88 -21.71 40.16
CA ASP A 73 -12.98 -20.55 40.04
C ASP A 73 -11.84 -20.84 39.05
N VAL A 74 -12.09 -20.45 37.80
CA VAL A 74 -11.18 -20.63 36.66
C VAL A 74 -9.84 -19.90 36.86
N ALA A 75 -9.78 -18.85 37.68
CA ALA A 75 -8.57 -18.05 37.86
C ALA A 75 -7.48 -18.75 38.70
N ARG A 76 -7.85 -19.79 39.46
CA ARG A 76 -6.92 -20.53 40.35
C ARG A 76 -6.90 -22.03 40.09
N ALA A 77 -7.67 -22.53 39.13
CA ALA A 77 -7.75 -23.94 38.82
C ALA A 77 -6.54 -24.40 37.99
N SER A 78 -5.97 -25.55 38.35
CA SER A 78 -4.94 -26.21 37.55
C SER A 78 -5.56 -26.97 36.38
N VAL A 79 -4.97 -26.83 35.19
CA VAL A 79 -5.42 -27.54 33.98
C VAL A 79 -4.94 -28.99 34.05
N ALA A 80 -5.86 -29.94 33.90
CA ALA A 80 -5.57 -31.37 33.82
C ALA A 80 -5.27 -31.80 32.37
N ALA A 81 -6.08 -31.32 31.43
CA ALA A 81 -5.98 -31.69 30.02
C ALA A 81 -6.59 -30.62 29.11
N LEU A 82 -6.17 -30.61 27.85
CA LEU A 82 -6.88 -29.96 26.77
C LEU A 82 -7.54 -31.03 25.90
N ALA A 83 -8.86 -31.06 25.83
CA ALA A 83 -9.55 -31.95 24.91
C ALA A 83 -9.60 -31.30 23.52
N CYS A 84 -9.37 -32.12 22.50
CA CYS A 84 -9.16 -31.70 21.13
C CYS A 84 -9.87 -32.65 20.17
N VAL A 85 -10.03 -32.20 18.94
CA VAL A 85 -10.51 -32.98 17.80
C VAL A 85 -9.57 -32.76 16.61
N ARG A 86 -9.43 -33.77 15.75
CA ARG A 86 -8.70 -33.63 14.49
C ARG A 86 -9.56 -32.94 13.45
N ASN A 87 -8.95 -32.19 12.54
CA ASN A 87 -9.63 -31.55 11.43
C ASN A 87 -9.17 -32.13 10.09
N GLU A 88 -10.02 -32.00 9.10
CA GLU A 88 -9.65 -32.03 7.68
C GLU A 88 -9.86 -30.63 7.08
N LEU A 89 -9.28 -30.38 5.91
CA LEU A 89 -9.43 -29.11 5.22
C LEU A 89 -10.43 -29.23 4.08
N ASP A 90 -11.43 -28.36 4.07
CA ASP A 90 -12.39 -28.18 2.99
C ASP A 90 -11.90 -27.08 2.01
N ALA A 91 -12.77 -26.62 1.12
CA ALA A 91 -12.49 -25.53 0.19
C ALA A 91 -12.04 -24.23 0.89
N PRO A 92 -11.26 -23.38 0.19
CA PRO A 92 -10.93 -22.03 0.65
C PRO A 92 -12.18 -21.23 1.07
N GLY A 93 -12.07 -20.52 2.19
CA GLY A 93 -13.05 -19.55 2.64
C GLY A 93 -12.89 -18.18 1.98
N GLU A 94 -13.64 -17.19 2.46
CA GLU A 94 -13.59 -15.80 1.96
C GLU A 94 -12.22 -15.14 2.19
N ASP A 95 -11.51 -15.57 3.24
CA ASP A 95 -10.15 -15.14 3.55
C ASP A 95 -9.08 -15.86 2.69
N GLY A 96 -9.48 -16.64 1.70
CA GLY A 96 -8.62 -17.46 0.84
C GLY A 96 -8.03 -18.69 1.54
N ARG A 97 -8.20 -18.85 2.85
CA ARG A 97 -7.65 -19.98 3.62
C ARG A 97 -8.65 -21.12 3.67
N ARG A 98 -8.16 -22.35 3.59
CA ARG A 98 -9.01 -23.55 3.68
C ARG A 98 -9.75 -23.62 5.01
N ARG A 99 -11.01 -24.06 4.96
CA ARG A 99 -11.87 -24.18 6.15
C ARG A 99 -11.57 -25.50 6.87
N PRO A 100 -11.26 -25.47 8.18
CA PRO A 100 -11.08 -26.70 8.96
C PRO A 100 -12.44 -27.29 9.34
N VAL A 101 -12.62 -28.59 9.13
CA VAL A 101 -13.83 -29.35 9.46
C VAL A 101 -13.46 -30.45 10.45
N PRO A 102 -14.10 -30.52 11.65
CA PRO A 102 -13.82 -31.58 12.61
C PRO A 102 -14.13 -32.97 12.06
N VAL A 103 -13.19 -33.91 12.24
CA VAL A 103 -13.35 -35.31 11.87
C VAL A 103 -14.11 -36.03 13.00
N VAL A 104 -15.26 -36.62 12.67
CA VAL A 104 -16.11 -37.33 13.63
C VAL A 104 -15.36 -38.51 14.26
N GLY A 105 -15.41 -38.61 15.60
CA GLY A 105 -14.77 -39.70 16.34
C GLY A 105 -13.25 -39.57 16.50
N SER A 106 -12.68 -38.41 16.16
CA SER A 106 -11.25 -38.12 16.31
C SER A 106 -10.89 -37.39 17.61
N ASP A 107 -11.79 -37.42 18.60
CA ASP A 107 -11.61 -36.79 19.90
C ASP A 107 -10.42 -37.39 20.67
N PHE A 108 -9.59 -36.53 21.24
CA PHE A 108 -8.44 -36.93 22.06
C PHE A 108 -8.15 -35.89 23.15
N ARG A 109 -7.22 -36.21 24.05
CA ARG A 109 -6.76 -35.30 25.10
C ARG A 109 -5.26 -35.14 25.04
N ILE A 110 -4.81 -33.93 25.31
CA ILE A 110 -3.41 -33.62 25.56
C ILE A 110 -3.28 -33.31 27.05
N GLU A 111 -2.47 -34.11 27.73
CA GLU A 111 -2.18 -34.02 29.16
C GLU A 111 -0.70 -33.62 29.31
N ALA A 112 -0.33 -33.05 30.45
CA ALA A 112 1.08 -32.83 30.75
C ALA A 112 1.78 -34.15 31.05
N GLY A 113 3.11 -34.20 30.87
CA GLY A 113 3.92 -35.32 31.33
C GLY A 113 3.80 -35.56 32.83
N ASP A 114 4.21 -36.75 33.28
CA ASP A 114 4.16 -37.15 34.70
C ASP A 114 4.82 -36.08 35.58
N ASP A 115 4.13 -35.68 36.66
CA ASP A 115 4.55 -34.65 37.61
C ASP A 115 4.75 -33.22 37.06
N ARG A 116 4.22 -32.92 35.86
CA ARG A 116 4.27 -31.57 35.24
C ARG A 116 2.95 -30.82 35.34
N ARG A 117 3.03 -29.48 35.32
CA ARG A 117 1.87 -28.61 35.18
C ARG A 117 1.55 -28.35 33.70
N LEU A 118 0.28 -28.26 33.35
CA LEU A 118 -0.16 -27.84 32.02
C LEU A 118 -0.59 -26.37 32.02
N TYR A 119 -0.04 -25.58 31.12
CA TYR A 119 -0.52 -24.23 30.82
C TYR A 119 -1.09 -24.17 29.40
N VAL A 120 -2.19 -23.44 29.23
CA VAL A 120 -2.81 -23.22 27.93
C VAL A 120 -2.81 -21.72 27.64
N VAL A 121 -2.19 -21.32 26.54
CA VAL A 121 -2.16 -19.94 26.05
C VAL A 121 -3.06 -19.84 24.84
N VAL A 122 -4.05 -18.95 24.89
CA VAL A 122 -5.01 -18.74 23.81
C VAL A 122 -4.57 -17.55 22.96
N ALA A 123 -4.11 -17.82 21.74
CA ALA A 123 -3.59 -16.84 20.78
C ALA A 123 -4.36 -16.90 19.45
N ILE A 124 -5.69 -16.83 19.53
CA ILE A 124 -6.62 -16.96 18.39
C ILE A 124 -7.03 -15.62 17.76
N GLY A 125 -6.36 -14.53 18.13
CA GLY A 125 -6.72 -13.16 17.76
C GLY A 125 -7.53 -12.44 18.85
N GLN A 126 -7.73 -11.14 18.64
CA GLN A 126 -8.39 -10.23 19.57
C GLN A 126 -9.43 -9.39 18.84
N ARG A 127 -10.34 -8.78 19.59
CA ARG A 127 -11.30 -7.80 19.07
C ARG A 127 -11.24 -6.54 19.93
N PRO A 128 -11.49 -5.35 19.36
CA PRO A 128 -11.56 -4.13 20.16
C PRO A 128 -12.62 -4.24 21.27
N ASP A 129 -12.24 -3.88 22.50
CA ASP A 129 -13.21 -3.64 23.56
C ASP A 129 -13.74 -2.22 23.42
N VAL A 130 -15.01 -2.11 23.01
CA VAL A 130 -15.68 -0.86 22.65
C VAL A 130 -16.87 -0.55 23.53
N ALA A 131 -17.04 -1.27 24.65
CA ALA A 131 -18.17 -1.06 25.56
C ALA A 131 -18.24 0.37 26.11
N PHE A 132 -17.11 1.05 26.23
CA PHE A 132 -17.04 2.45 26.67
C PHE A 132 -17.66 3.45 25.66
N LEU A 133 -17.98 3.01 24.43
CA LEU A 133 -18.63 3.80 23.40
C LEU A 133 -20.17 3.63 23.39
N ASP A 134 -20.73 2.82 24.29
CA ASP A 134 -22.17 2.62 24.40
C ASP A 134 -22.89 3.95 24.65
N GLY A 135 -23.90 4.25 23.81
CA GLY A 135 -24.63 5.52 23.85
C GLY A 135 -23.93 6.71 23.20
N SER A 136 -22.75 6.51 22.59
CA SER A 136 -22.08 7.54 21.79
C SER A 136 -22.63 7.63 20.36
N THR A 137 -22.21 8.65 19.63
CA THR A 137 -22.52 8.82 18.20
C THR A 137 -21.59 8.02 17.27
N VAL A 138 -20.69 7.19 17.83
CA VAL A 138 -19.71 6.42 17.06
C VAL A 138 -20.39 5.16 16.50
N THR A 139 -20.29 4.97 15.19
CA THR A 139 -20.80 3.75 14.53
C THR A 139 -19.76 2.64 14.60
N LEU A 140 -20.21 1.44 14.97
CA LEU A 140 -19.41 0.23 14.99
C LEU A 140 -19.81 -0.71 13.83
N ARG A 141 -18.86 -1.50 13.35
CA ARG A 141 -19.12 -2.64 12.45
C ARG A 141 -19.55 -3.87 13.24
N THR A 142 -19.98 -4.91 12.52
CA THR A 142 -20.38 -6.21 13.10
C THR A 142 -19.25 -6.94 13.83
N ASP A 143 -18.00 -6.62 13.52
CA ASP A 143 -16.80 -7.18 14.16
C ASP A 143 -16.27 -6.33 15.34
N HIS A 144 -17.06 -5.33 15.78
CA HIS A 144 -16.72 -4.35 16.82
C HIS A 144 -15.62 -3.34 16.44
N THR A 145 -15.18 -3.29 15.19
CA THR A 145 -14.30 -2.21 14.73
C THR A 145 -15.07 -0.89 14.55
N ILE A 146 -14.38 0.22 14.72
CA ILE A 146 -14.93 1.57 14.58
C ILE A 146 -15.01 1.96 13.10
N VAL A 147 -16.17 2.50 12.70
CA VAL A 147 -16.34 3.12 11.38
C VAL A 147 -15.70 4.50 11.42
N ALA A 148 -14.68 4.70 10.60
CA ALA A 148 -13.99 5.97 10.44
C ALA A 148 -13.80 6.32 8.96
N ASP A 149 -13.82 7.61 8.65
CA ASP A 149 -13.56 8.13 7.32
C ASP A 149 -12.12 7.75 6.87
N PRO A 150 -11.92 7.22 5.65
CA PRO A 150 -10.63 6.67 5.23
C PRO A 150 -9.52 7.72 5.09
N GLU A 151 -9.86 8.98 4.84
CA GLU A 151 -8.89 10.06 4.60
C GLU A 151 -8.63 10.92 5.83
N THR A 152 -9.67 11.17 6.63
CA THR A 152 -9.60 12.04 7.81
C THR A 152 -9.58 11.28 9.12
N ARG A 153 -9.92 9.99 9.10
CA ARG A 153 -10.05 9.12 10.27
C ARG A 153 -11.09 9.59 11.29
N ARG A 154 -12.02 10.47 10.88
CA ARG A 154 -13.12 10.92 11.72
C ARG A 154 -14.14 9.80 11.94
N ALA A 155 -14.55 9.58 13.19
CA ALA A 155 -15.52 8.58 13.58
C ALA A 155 -16.85 9.26 13.98
N GLY A 156 -17.80 9.30 13.06
CA GLY A 156 -19.09 9.98 13.21
C GLY A 156 -19.04 11.48 12.90
N GLU A 157 -20.05 12.22 13.38
CA GLU A 157 -20.22 13.66 13.11
C GLU A 157 -19.51 14.58 14.12
N GLY A 158 -19.17 14.05 15.29
CA GLY A 158 -18.48 14.77 16.35
C GLY A 158 -16.97 14.94 16.14
N PRO A 159 -16.24 15.52 17.12
CA PRO A 159 -14.78 15.68 17.09
C PRO A 159 -14.05 14.39 17.50
N ILE A 160 -14.55 13.22 17.12
CA ILE A 160 -13.99 11.91 17.46
C ILE A 160 -13.24 11.36 16.26
N TYR A 161 -12.06 10.79 16.50
CA TYR A 161 -11.20 10.21 15.46
C TYR A 161 -10.71 8.84 15.94
N ALA A 162 -10.52 7.91 15.01
CA ALA A 162 -10.07 6.55 15.30
C ALA A 162 -9.15 6.02 14.20
N GLY A 163 -8.18 5.19 14.57
CA GLY A 163 -7.19 4.64 13.63
C GLY A 163 -6.55 3.36 14.16
N GLY A 164 -5.74 2.71 13.32
CA GLY A 164 -5.06 1.46 13.67
C GLY A 164 -6.04 0.30 13.82
N ASP A 165 -5.70 -0.67 14.66
CA ASP A 165 -6.44 -1.92 14.79
C ASP A 165 -7.90 -1.74 15.25
N ALA A 166 -8.19 -0.66 15.99
CA ALA A 166 -9.55 -0.30 16.38
C ALA A 166 -10.47 -0.02 15.18
N VAL A 167 -9.90 0.38 14.03
CA VAL A 167 -10.64 0.64 12.78
C VAL A 167 -10.45 -0.46 11.75
N ARG A 168 -9.24 -1.02 11.67
CA ARG A 168 -8.82 -1.97 10.62
C ARG A 168 -9.03 -3.43 11.00
N GLY A 169 -9.17 -3.74 12.29
CA GLY A 169 -8.84 -5.07 12.80
C GLY A 169 -7.31 -5.28 12.82
N PRO A 170 -6.82 -6.50 13.06
CA PRO A 170 -5.38 -6.77 13.12
C PRO A 170 -4.66 -6.27 11.86
N ALA A 171 -3.79 -5.28 12.03
CA ALA A 171 -3.08 -4.61 10.94
C ALA A 171 -1.58 -4.48 11.27
N THR A 172 -0.84 -3.79 10.41
CA THR A 172 0.58 -3.52 10.64
C THR A 172 0.80 -2.22 11.40
N ILE A 173 1.93 -2.13 12.12
CA ILE A 173 2.34 -0.90 12.82
C ILE A 173 2.37 0.31 11.87
N ILE A 174 2.84 0.12 10.63
CA ILE A 174 2.94 1.20 9.66
C ILE A 174 1.56 1.75 9.23
N GLU A 175 0.54 0.90 9.15
CA GLU A 175 -0.83 1.33 8.86
C GLU A 175 -1.44 2.10 10.03
N ALA A 176 -1.19 1.66 11.26
CA ALA A 176 -1.61 2.40 12.46
C ALA A 176 -0.96 3.79 12.52
N CYS A 177 0.34 3.89 12.23
CA CYS A 177 1.04 5.16 12.11
C CYS A 177 0.44 6.06 11.00
N ALA A 178 0.10 5.49 9.84
CA ALA A 178 -0.52 6.23 8.76
C ALA A 178 -1.90 6.79 9.17
N ASP A 179 -2.70 6.00 9.87
CA ASP A 179 -3.99 6.46 10.41
C ASP A 179 -3.82 7.57 11.45
N GLY A 180 -2.85 7.44 12.35
CA GLY A 180 -2.52 8.48 13.33
C GLY A 180 -2.16 9.81 12.67
N ARG A 181 -1.37 9.77 11.60
CA ARG A 181 -1.01 10.96 10.81
C ARG A 181 -2.23 11.60 10.14
N LYS A 182 -3.08 10.79 9.49
CA LYS A 182 -4.33 11.26 8.87
C LYS A 182 -5.26 11.93 9.87
N ALA A 183 -5.42 11.31 11.05
CA ALA A 183 -6.22 11.87 12.14
C ALA A 183 -5.64 13.20 12.64
N ALA A 184 -4.32 13.27 12.88
CA ALA A 184 -3.66 14.48 13.34
C ALA A 184 -3.83 15.66 12.36
N GLU A 185 -3.65 15.42 11.06
CA GLU A 185 -3.86 16.42 10.02
C GLU A 185 -5.31 16.94 10.01
N ALA A 186 -6.29 16.03 10.11
CA ALA A 186 -7.70 16.38 10.14
C ALA A 186 -8.09 17.16 11.41
N ILE A 187 -7.51 16.83 12.57
CA ILE A 187 -7.68 17.56 13.83
C ILE A 187 -7.11 18.97 13.71
N CYS A 188 -5.88 19.11 13.21
CA CYS A 188 -5.25 20.42 13.01
C CYS A 188 -6.09 21.30 12.08
N ARG A 189 -6.54 20.77 10.94
CA ARG A 189 -7.43 21.46 10.00
C ARG A 189 -8.72 21.94 10.68
N ARG A 190 -9.34 21.09 11.49
CA ARG A 190 -10.57 21.45 12.24
C ARG A 190 -10.33 22.56 13.25
N LEU A 191 -9.17 22.56 13.92
CA LEU A 191 -8.81 23.55 14.94
C LEU A 191 -8.20 24.84 14.35
N GLY A 192 -8.04 24.93 13.03
CA GLY A 192 -7.34 26.05 12.38
C GLY A 192 -5.85 26.10 12.71
N VAL A 193 -5.27 24.99 13.18
CA VAL A 193 -3.85 24.86 13.46
C VAL A 193 -3.16 24.47 12.15
N ASN A 194 -2.12 25.21 11.77
CA ASN A 194 -1.36 24.88 10.58
C ASN A 194 -0.65 23.52 10.78
N PHE A 195 -1.01 22.51 9.98
CA PHE A 195 -0.33 21.23 9.96
C PHE A 195 0.79 21.30 8.94
N THR A 196 2.02 21.51 9.41
CA THR A 196 3.19 21.55 8.53
C THR A 196 3.77 20.15 8.41
N GLN A 197 3.72 19.58 7.21
CA GLN A 197 4.52 18.40 6.92
C GLN A 197 5.98 18.86 6.75
N PRO A 198 6.95 18.13 7.33
CA PRO A 198 8.35 18.46 7.07
C PRO A 198 8.60 18.32 5.57
N ASP A 199 9.23 19.34 4.98
CA ASP A 199 9.66 19.27 3.60
C ASP A 199 10.65 18.11 3.46
N VAL A 200 10.32 17.18 2.57
CA VAL A 200 11.21 16.07 2.23
C VAL A 200 11.92 16.46 0.96
N GLU A 201 13.22 16.75 1.07
CA GLU A 201 14.07 16.88 -0.10
C GLU A 201 14.22 15.51 -0.78
N LEU A 202 13.53 15.34 -1.91
CA LEU A 202 13.69 14.15 -2.74
C LEU A 202 15.03 14.22 -3.48
N PRO A 203 15.81 13.13 -3.53
CA PRO A 203 17.08 13.14 -4.24
C PRO A 203 16.86 13.36 -5.74
N THR A 204 17.69 14.21 -6.33
CA THR A 204 17.81 14.30 -7.80
C THR A 204 18.65 13.12 -8.28
N LEU A 205 18.02 12.22 -9.03
CA LEU A 205 18.68 11.01 -9.53
C LEU A 205 19.30 11.28 -10.91
N SER A 206 20.59 11.00 -11.06
CA SER A 206 21.24 10.97 -12.37
C SER A 206 20.74 9.77 -13.21
N PRO A 207 20.94 9.77 -14.54
CA PRO A 207 20.65 8.59 -15.36
C PRO A 207 21.36 7.32 -14.87
N GLU A 208 22.59 7.45 -14.36
CA GLU A 208 23.34 6.33 -13.80
C GLU A 208 22.75 5.82 -12.49
N ASP A 209 22.31 6.72 -11.60
CA ASP A 209 21.59 6.36 -10.37
C ASP A 209 20.32 5.60 -10.68
N VAL A 210 19.56 6.05 -11.68
CA VAL A 210 18.34 5.38 -12.15
C VAL A 210 18.67 3.95 -12.58
N VAL A 211 19.67 3.75 -13.45
CA VAL A 211 20.06 2.41 -13.91
C VAL A 211 20.49 1.53 -12.72
N ARG A 212 21.26 2.07 -11.77
CA ARG A 212 21.66 1.36 -10.55
C ARG A 212 20.45 0.93 -9.74
N LEU A 213 19.50 1.84 -9.48
CA LEU A 213 18.27 1.55 -8.75
C LEU A 213 17.41 0.50 -9.44
N LYS A 214 17.27 0.55 -10.78
CA LYS A 214 16.57 -0.48 -11.55
C LYS A 214 17.19 -1.86 -11.35
N ARG A 215 18.52 -1.95 -11.35
CA ARG A 215 19.24 -3.19 -11.04
C ARG A 215 18.96 -3.65 -9.62
N THR A 216 19.13 -2.81 -8.61
CA THR A 216 18.87 -3.18 -7.20
C THR A 216 17.43 -3.70 -7.00
N ARG A 217 16.44 -3.06 -7.64
CA ARG A 217 15.02 -3.50 -7.60
C ARG A 217 14.78 -4.88 -8.19
N ALA A 218 15.54 -5.26 -9.22
CA ALA A 218 15.38 -6.55 -9.86
C ALA A 218 15.82 -7.70 -8.95
N TRP A 219 16.85 -7.49 -8.12
CA TRP A 219 17.42 -8.52 -7.26
C TRP A 219 16.75 -8.62 -5.89
N ARG A 220 16.20 -7.52 -5.36
CA ARG A 220 15.54 -7.44 -4.03
C ARG A 220 16.34 -8.04 -2.87
N THR A 221 17.65 -8.18 -3.03
CA THR A 221 18.52 -8.80 -2.03
C THR A 221 18.80 -7.81 -0.90
N PRO A 222 18.63 -8.22 0.37
CA PRO A 222 19.11 -7.44 1.51
C PRO A 222 20.58 -7.08 1.34
N GLN A 223 20.97 -5.83 1.63
CA GLN A 223 22.40 -5.46 1.67
C GLN A 223 23.03 -5.96 2.97
N HIS A 224 22.26 -5.92 4.04
CA HIS A 224 22.62 -6.47 5.34
C HIS A 224 21.46 -7.33 5.83
N GLU A 225 21.77 -8.55 6.26
CA GLU A 225 20.90 -9.32 7.14
C GLU A 225 21.22 -8.89 8.58
N GLY A 226 20.19 -8.67 9.39
CA GLY A 226 20.39 -8.41 10.80
C GLY A 226 21.22 -9.53 11.42
N GLN A 227 22.15 -9.22 12.32
CA GLN A 227 22.88 -10.26 13.04
C GLN A 227 21.87 -11.06 13.86
N ARG A 228 21.55 -12.25 13.36
CA ARG A 228 20.73 -13.21 14.09
C ARG A 228 21.64 -14.02 15.00
N LEU A 229 21.22 -14.21 16.24
CA LEU A 229 21.86 -15.19 17.12
C LEU A 229 21.82 -16.56 16.40
N PRO A 230 22.85 -17.39 16.40
CA PRO A 230 22.75 -18.75 15.88
C PRO A 230 21.71 -19.57 16.66
N VAL A 231 21.00 -20.52 16.03
CA VAL A 231 19.98 -21.36 16.72
C VAL A 231 20.55 -22.01 17.98
N GLY A 232 21.77 -22.54 17.93
CA GLY A 232 22.46 -23.12 19.11
C GLY A 232 22.82 -22.12 20.22
N GLN A 233 22.66 -20.81 19.98
CA GLN A 233 22.84 -19.72 20.93
C GLN A 233 21.52 -18.99 21.26
N ARG A 234 20.46 -19.17 20.46
CA ARG A 234 19.08 -18.69 20.75
C ARG A 234 18.45 -19.45 21.92
N LEU A 235 18.83 -20.73 22.03
CA LEU A 235 18.66 -21.71 23.11
C LEU A 235 18.93 -23.07 22.44
N PRO A 236 20.07 -23.76 22.69
CA PRO A 236 20.32 -25.03 22.02
C PRO A 236 19.23 -26.05 22.35
N VAL A 237 18.78 -26.80 21.33
CA VAL A 237 17.82 -27.90 21.49
C VAL A 237 18.28 -28.82 22.62
N GLY A 238 17.48 -28.90 23.68
CA GLY A 238 17.75 -29.75 24.86
C GLY A 238 18.59 -29.13 25.98
N GLN A 239 18.94 -27.83 25.94
CA GLN A 239 19.55 -27.13 27.08
C GLN A 239 18.56 -26.17 27.78
N ARG A 240 18.74 -26.07 29.10
CA ARG A 240 17.97 -25.24 30.03
C ARG A 240 18.65 -23.89 30.26
N LEU A 241 17.89 -22.96 30.82
CA LEU A 241 18.44 -21.87 31.60
C LEU A 241 18.06 -22.03 33.07
N PRO A 242 18.98 -21.76 34.01
CA PRO A 242 18.63 -21.66 35.42
C PRO A 242 17.68 -20.48 35.61
N VAL A 243 16.49 -20.74 36.16
CA VAL A 243 15.57 -19.69 36.59
C VAL A 243 16.28 -18.81 37.62
N GLY A 244 16.52 -17.53 37.30
CA GLY A 244 17.08 -16.55 38.24
C GLY A 244 18.57 -16.19 38.10
N GLN A 245 19.27 -16.59 37.02
CA GLN A 245 20.60 -16.04 36.69
C GLN A 245 20.66 -15.48 35.26
N GLY A 246 20.66 -14.14 35.15
CA GLY A 246 21.07 -13.41 33.93
C GLY A 246 20.07 -13.41 32.77
N ASP A 247 20.03 -12.31 32.02
CA ASP A 247 18.91 -11.88 31.19
C ASP A 247 18.83 -12.63 29.83
N ASN A 248 18.20 -13.80 29.77
CA ASN A 248 18.00 -14.53 28.51
C ASN A 248 16.79 -14.06 27.68
N PHE A 249 16.62 -12.75 27.58
CA PHE A 249 15.72 -12.11 26.62
C PHE A 249 16.51 -11.35 25.57
N ASP A 250 17.76 -11.78 25.34
CA ASP A 250 18.57 -11.28 24.24
C ASP A 250 17.78 -11.33 22.94
N LEU A 251 17.78 -10.21 22.22
CA LEU A 251 17.09 -10.09 20.95
C LEU A 251 17.66 -11.12 19.97
N VAL A 252 16.79 -12.01 19.49
CA VAL A 252 17.15 -13.03 18.49
C VAL A 252 17.66 -12.36 17.22
N GLU A 253 17.00 -11.28 16.83
CA GLU A 253 17.43 -10.38 15.78
C GLU A 253 17.88 -9.06 16.41
N ARG A 254 19.18 -8.77 16.32
CA ARG A 254 19.73 -7.54 16.88
C ARG A 254 19.35 -6.35 16.02
N THR A 255 19.14 -5.20 16.68
CA THR A 255 19.00 -3.92 15.98
C THR A 255 20.24 -3.66 15.13
N LEU A 256 20.03 -3.17 13.90
CA LEU A 256 21.12 -2.77 13.02
C LEU A 256 21.99 -1.70 13.71
N THR A 257 23.30 -1.76 13.49
CA THR A 257 24.17 -0.63 13.83
C THR A 257 23.81 0.57 12.96
N GLU A 258 24.20 1.79 13.35
CA GLU A 258 23.97 2.96 12.50
C GLU A 258 24.59 2.79 11.10
N ALA A 259 25.77 2.18 11.02
CA ALA A 259 26.44 1.90 9.75
C ALA A 259 25.63 0.92 8.89
N ASP A 260 25.18 -0.19 9.47
CA ASP A 260 24.36 -1.18 8.77
C ASP A 260 23.02 -0.58 8.36
N ALA A 261 22.38 0.19 9.24
CA ALA A 261 21.10 0.86 8.96
C ALA A 261 21.22 1.88 7.81
N ARG A 262 22.35 2.61 7.72
CA ARG A 262 22.63 3.54 6.62
C ARG A 262 22.90 2.81 5.31
N ALA A 263 23.71 1.76 5.34
CA ALA A 263 23.99 0.94 4.15
C ALA A 263 22.71 0.23 3.65
N GLU A 264 21.89 -0.22 4.59
CA GLU A 264 20.58 -0.77 4.36
C GLU A 264 19.64 0.27 3.73
N ALA A 265 19.51 1.46 4.31
CA ALA A 265 18.72 2.55 3.74
C ALA A 265 19.22 3.00 2.35
N ALA A 266 20.51 2.83 2.03
CA ALA A 266 21.04 3.10 0.70
C ALA A 266 20.47 2.17 -0.40
N ARG A 267 19.84 1.04 -0.01
CA ARG A 267 19.04 0.20 -0.94
C ARG A 267 17.72 0.85 -1.35
N CYS A 268 17.31 1.93 -0.70
CA CYS A 268 16.03 2.59 -0.93
C CYS A 268 15.79 2.75 -2.42
N PHE A 269 14.66 2.21 -2.87
CA PHE A 269 14.30 2.22 -4.27
C PHE A 269 13.92 3.62 -4.77
N GLN A 270 13.85 4.62 -3.90
CA GLN A 270 13.51 6.01 -4.23
C GLN A 270 12.18 6.10 -5.00
N CYS A 271 11.20 5.27 -4.62
CA CYS A 271 9.90 5.19 -5.30
C CYS A 271 9.15 6.54 -5.33
N ALA A 272 9.43 7.42 -4.37
CA ALA A 272 8.89 8.78 -4.33
C ALA A 272 9.54 9.73 -5.37
N SER A 273 10.78 9.47 -5.79
CA SER A 273 11.49 10.26 -6.80
C SER A 273 11.39 9.65 -8.20
N PHE A 274 11.18 8.34 -8.27
CA PHE A 274 11.34 7.55 -9.50
C PHE A 274 10.56 6.24 -9.38
N CYS A 275 9.57 5.99 -10.25
CA CYS A 275 8.84 4.73 -10.28
C CYS A 275 9.26 3.85 -11.48
N ASP A 276 8.97 4.20 -12.73
CA ASP A 276 9.32 3.44 -13.96
C ASP A 276 8.92 1.93 -13.98
N LYS A 277 8.25 1.39 -12.96
CA LYS A 277 8.04 -0.05 -12.84
C LYS A 277 7.23 -0.62 -14.00
N CYS A 278 6.19 0.10 -14.43
CA CYS A 278 5.39 -0.27 -15.59
C CYS A 278 6.15 -0.20 -16.92
N VAL A 279 7.21 0.61 -17.01
CA VAL A 279 8.13 0.67 -18.15
C VAL A 279 9.03 -0.56 -18.15
N GLU A 280 9.55 -0.95 -16.99
CA GLU A 280 10.44 -2.11 -16.82
C GLU A 280 9.76 -3.46 -17.11
N VAL A 281 8.52 -3.63 -16.66
CA VAL A 281 7.82 -4.92 -16.73
C VAL A 281 6.94 -5.09 -17.97
N CYS A 282 6.82 -4.06 -18.81
CA CYS A 282 5.99 -4.13 -20.01
C CYS A 282 6.71 -4.96 -21.09
N PRO A 283 6.18 -6.15 -21.45
CA PRO A 283 6.85 -7.01 -22.44
C PRO A 283 6.85 -6.38 -23.84
N ASN A 284 5.82 -5.60 -24.15
CA ASN A 284 5.67 -4.97 -25.47
C ASN A 284 6.30 -3.58 -25.56
N ARG A 285 6.89 -3.08 -24.45
CA ARG A 285 7.41 -1.71 -24.36
C ARG A 285 6.37 -0.64 -24.72
N ALA A 286 5.12 -0.83 -24.29
CA ALA A 286 4.05 0.15 -24.47
C ALA A 286 4.16 1.33 -23.50
N ASN A 287 4.69 1.13 -22.29
CA ASN A 287 4.91 2.23 -21.34
C ASN A 287 6.27 2.88 -21.59
N TYR A 288 6.28 4.20 -21.77
CA TYR A 288 7.50 5.00 -21.98
C TYR A 288 7.66 6.08 -20.93
N THR A 289 8.89 6.25 -20.44
CA THR A 289 9.26 7.42 -19.65
C THR A 289 9.42 8.63 -20.56
N VAL A 290 8.72 9.72 -20.26
CA VAL A 290 8.93 11.04 -20.85
C VAL A 290 9.55 11.99 -19.84
N LEU A 291 10.54 12.76 -20.28
CA LEU A 291 11.26 13.72 -19.45
C LEU A 291 10.59 15.09 -19.53
N VAL A 292 10.19 15.62 -18.39
CA VAL A 292 9.63 16.96 -18.23
C VAL A 292 10.52 17.77 -17.27
N GLU A 293 10.58 19.09 -17.46
CA GLU A 293 11.17 19.95 -16.43
C GLU A 293 10.16 20.15 -15.30
N PRO A 294 10.59 20.21 -14.03
CA PRO A 294 9.72 20.61 -12.94
C PRO A 294 9.22 22.03 -13.20
N LEU A 295 7.93 22.24 -12.98
CA LEU A 295 7.28 23.50 -13.30
C LEU A 295 6.09 23.76 -12.39
N GLU A 296 5.71 25.03 -12.32
CA GLU A 296 4.50 25.52 -11.69
C GLU A 296 3.89 26.59 -12.60
N TRP A 297 2.60 26.47 -12.87
CA TRP A 297 1.82 27.40 -13.67
C TRP A 297 0.57 27.83 -12.92
N ASP A 298 0.25 29.12 -13.00
CA ASP A 298 -1.03 29.67 -12.57
C ASP A 298 -2.02 29.63 -13.73
N VAL A 299 -2.89 28.62 -13.72
CA VAL A 299 -3.74 28.30 -14.86
C VAL A 299 -5.11 28.98 -14.72
N PRO A 300 -5.59 29.71 -15.74
CA PRO A 300 -6.86 30.41 -15.65
C PRO A 300 -8.08 29.49 -15.51
N VAL A 301 -9.04 29.94 -14.70
CA VAL A 301 -10.39 29.36 -14.60
C VAL A 301 -11.37 30.34 -15.23
N LEU A 302 -12.11 29.86 -16.22
CA LEU A 302 -13.04 30.65 -17.04
C LEU A 302 -14.48 30.39 -16.61
N ALA A 303 -15.34 31.39 -16.78
CA ALA A 303 -16.78 31.25 -16.67
C ALA A 303 -17.46 31.93 -17.86
N CYS A 304 -18.64 31.42 -18.23
CA CYS A 304 -19.53 32.07 -19.18
C CYS A 304 -20.74 32.62 -18.43
N ARG A 305 -21.01 33.93 -18.57
CA ARG A 305 -22.23 34.58 -18.05
C ARG A 305 -22.80 35.50 -19.12
N ASP A 306 -24.10 35.38 -19.37
CA ASP A 306 -24.82 36.18 -20.37
C ASP A 306 -24.16 36.19 -21.76
N GLY A 307 -23.64 35.03 -22.19
CA GLY A 307 -22.95 34.86 -23.48
C GLY A 307 -21.58 35.54 -23.56
N ARG A 308 -20.97 35.88 -22.41
CA ARG A 308 -19.62 36.46 -22.34
C ARG A 308 -18.69 35.59 -21.51
N LEU A 309 -17.48 35.36 -22.03
CA LEU A 309 -16.40 34.71 -21.30
C LEU A 309 -15.70 35.72 -20.39
N ALA A 310 -15.41 35.29 -19.16
CA ALA A 310 -14.58 36.04 -18.22
C ALA A 310 -13.64 35.09 -17.46
N VAL A 311 -12.47 35.60 -17.09
CA VAL A 311 -11.56 34.93 -16.17
C VAL A 311 -12.09 35.12 -14.76
N LEU A 312 -12.42 34.03 -14.07
CA LEU A 312 -12.93 34.03 -12.71
C LEU A 312 -11.80 34.04 -11.67
N GLY A 313 -10.67 33.43 -12.01
CA GLY A 313 -9.50 33.30 -11.15
C GLY A 313 -8.44 32.40 -11.79
N GLN A 314 -7.50 31.94 -10.97
CA GLN A 314 -6.44 31.01 -11.36
C GLN A 314 -6.35 29.86 -10.36
N GLU A 315 -5.84 28.72 -10.81
CA GLU A 315 -5.46 27.60 -9.96
C GLU A 315 -4.01 27.17 -10.24
N SER A 316 -3.30 26.71 -9.21
CA SER A 316 -1.93 26.21 -9.38
C SER A 316 -1.93 24.81 -10.01
N PHE A 317 -1.09 24.66 -11.04
CA PHE A 317 -0.72 23.39 -11.65
C PHE A 317 0.79 23.20 -11.51
N SER A 318 1.20 22.20 -10.72
CA SER A 318 2.61 21.93 -10.45
C SER A 318 2.98 20.49 -10.78
N VAL A 319 4.14 20.29 -11.39
CA VAL A 319 4.77 18.98 -11.54
C VAL A 319 6.19 19.06 -11.03
N THR A 320 6.50 18.26 -10.00
CA THR A 320 7.83 18.26 -9.35
C THR A 320 8.71 17.12 -9.87
N GLN A 321 8.10 16.01 -10.29
CA GLN A 321 8.81 14.84 -10.81
C GLN A 321 9.20 15.00 -12.28
N ARG A 322 10.49 14.92 -12.58
CA ARG A 322 11.04 15.02 -13.95
C ARG A 322 10.66 13.87 -14.88
N ARG A 323 10.36 12.70 -14.31
CA ARG A 323 10.12 11.47 -15.07
C ARG A 323 8.63 11.15 -15.01
N GLN A 324 7.93 11.45 -16.09
CA GLN A 324 6.53 11.09 -16.27
C GLN A 324 6.42 9.87 -17.18
N ILE A 325 5.25 9.25 -17.25
CA ILE A 325 5.03 8.04 -18.03
C ILE A 325 3.84 8.24 -18.95
N VAL A 326 4.02 7.91 -20.22
CA VAL A 326 2.97 7.84 -21.24
C VAL A 326 2.82 6.38 -21.66
N HIS A 327 1.59 5.95 -21.89
CA HIS A 327 1.28 4.62 -22.41
C HIS A 327 1.00 4.72 -23.92
N VAL A 328 1.83 4.12 -24.76
CA VAL A 328 1.58 4.03 -26.22
C VAL A 328 0.67 2.85 -26.47
N ASP A 329 -0.60 3.13 -26.73
CA ASP A 329 -1.67 2.14 -26.71
C ASP A 329 -1.53 1.13 -27.86
N ASP A 330 -1.07 1.59 -29.02
CA ASP A 330 -0.86 0.78 -30.23
C ASP A 330 0.11 -0.41 -30.02
N PHE A 331 0.96 -0.35 -28.98
CA PHE A 331 1.88 -1.45 -28.63
C PHE A 331 1.33 -2.37 -27.53
N CYS A 332 0.22 -1.99 -26.89
CA CYS A 332 -0.34 -2.73 -25.77
C CYS A 332 -1.19 -3.91 -26.25
N ASN A 333 -1.03 -5.07 -25.61
CA ASN A 333 -1.93 -6.23 -25.78
C ASN A 333 -2.75 -6.52 -24.52
N ALA A 334 -2.82 -5.55 -23.60
CA ALA A 334 -3.51 -5.65 -22.32
C ALA A 334 -3.14 -6.88 -21.46
N CYS A 335 -1.89 -7.37 -21.52
CA CYS A 335 -1.46 -8.53 -20.72
C CYS A 335 -1.52 -8.34 -19.19
N GLY A 336 -1.71 -7.12 -18.69
CA GLY A 336 -1.85 -6.84 -17.26
C GLY A 336 -0.55 -6.82 -16.45
N ASN A 337 0.62 -7.09 -17.03
CA ASN A 337 1.90 -7.09 -16.30
C ASN A 337 2.13 -5.79 -15.52
N CYS A 338 1.87 -4.63 -16.13
CA CYS A 338 2.06 -3.35 -15.46
C CYS A 338 1.12 -3.15 -14.27
N THR A 339 -0.06 -3.80 -14.24
CA THR A 339 -0.98 -3.84 -13.10
C THR A 339 -0.47 -4.78 -12.02
N THR A 340 -0.13 -6.02 -12.38
CA THR A 340 0.37 -7.04 -11.45
C THR A 340 1.60 -6.57 -10.67
N PHE A 341 2.49 -5.81 -11.33
CA PHE A 341 3.72 -5.31 -10.71
C PHE A 341 3.61 -3.84 -10.25
N CYS A 342 2.43 -3.23 -10.28
CA CYS A 342 2.24 -1.84 -9.86
C CYS A 342 2.41 -1.70 -8.34
N VAL A 343 3.44 -0.96 -7.91
CA VAL A 343 3.68 -0.67 -6.48
C VAL A 343 2.64 0.25 -5.85
N HIS A 344 1.82 0.90 -6.68
CA HIS A 344 0.73 1.78 -6.26
C HIS A 344 -0.65 1.14 -6.42
N GLN A 345 -0.73 -0.16 -6.75
CA GLN A 345 -1.98 -0.89 -6.98
C GLN A 345 -2.88 -0.28 -8.09
N GLY A 346 -2.31 0.54 -8.98
CA GLY A 346 -3.01 1.09 -10.15
C GLY A 346 -2.96 0.15 -11.37
N GLN A 347 -3.60 0.58 -12.45
CA GLN A 347 -3.63 -0.05 -13.77
C GLN A 347 -2.92 0.84 -14.80
N PRO A 348 -1.56 0.86 -14.87
CA PRO A 348 -0.83 1.87 -15.63
C PRO A 348 -1.19 1.97 -17.12
N TYR A 349 -1.65 0.89 -17.74
CA TYR A 349 -2.08 0.92 -19.15
C TYR A 349 -3.42 1.65 -19.36
N LEU A 350 -4.23 1.82 -18.31
CA LEU A 350 -5.46 2.61 -18.33
C LEU A 350 -5.30 3.98 -17.65
N ASP A 351 -4.51 4.04 -16.58
CA ASP A 351 -4.42 5.22 -15.72
C ASP A 351 -3.45 6.30 -16.24
N LYS A 352 -2.41 5.89 -16.98
CA LYS A 352 -1.43 6.84 -17.54
C LYS A 352 -1.98 7.48 -18.80
N PRO A 353 -1.53 8.69 -19.20
CA PRO A 353 -1.94 9.27 -20.48
C PRO A 353 -1.72 8.28 -21.62
N ARG A 354 -2.80 7.87 -22.30
CA ARG A 354 -2.72 6.90 -23.40
C ARG A 354 -2.52 7.64 -24.72
N LEU A 355 -1.34 7.50 -25.30
CA LEU A 355 -0.98 8.02 -26.61
C LEU A 355 -1.34 7.01 -27.70
N PHE A 356 -2.08 7.47 -28.68
CA PHE A 356 -2.44 6.73 -29.89
C PHE A 356 -1.66 7.29 -31.07
N LEU A 357 -1.05 6.39 -31.85
CA LEU A 357 -0.35 6.73 -33.08
C LEU A 357 -1.35 6.81 -34.26
N SER A 358 -2.39 5.96 -34.21
CA SER A 358 -3.51 5.97 -35.15
C SER A 358 -4.57 6.99 -34.75
N ARG A 359 -4.92 7.90 -35.68
CA ARG A 359 -6.02 8.86 -35.47
C ARG A 359 -7.36 8.16 -35.36
N GLU A 360 -7.56 7.09 -36.11
CA GLU A 360 -8.80 6.30 -36.09
C GLU A 360 -9.02 5.64 -34.72
N ASP A 361 -7.97 5.07 -34.13
CA ASP A 361 -8.09 4.40 -32.83
C ASP A 361 -8.30 5.41 -31.69
N PHE A 362 -7.63 6.57 -31.75
CA PHE A 362 -7.94 7.70 -30.87
C PHE A 362 -9.42 8.12 -30.94
N GLU A 363 -10.03 8.13 -32.13
CA GLU A 363 -11.43 8.52 -32.34
C GLU A 363 -12.44 7.45 -31.88
N ARG A 364 -11.99 6.24 -31.53
CA ARG A 364 -12.84 5.20 -30.93
C ARG A 364 -12.93 5.29 -29.41
N GLU A 365 -12.00 6.00 -28.77
CA GLU A 365 -11.86 6.02 -27.31
C GLU A 365 -12.68 7.11 -26.63
N GLU A 366 -13.38 6.79 -25.56
CA GLU A 366 -14.24 7.76 -24.88
C GLU A 366 -13.49 8.60 -23.82
N ASP A 367 -12.38 8.08 -23.28
CA ASP A 367 -11.68 8.72 -22.16
C ASP A 367 -10.17 8.44 -22.16
N ASN A 368 -9.42 9.32 -21.48
CA ASN A 368 -7.97 9.29 -21.28
C ASN A 368 -7.14 8.98 -22.54
N ALA A 369 -7.59 9.44 -23.71
CA ALA A 369 -6.88 9.23 -24.97
C ALA A 369 -6.21 10.52 -25.44
N PHE A 370 -5.01 10.39 -25.99
CA PHE A 370 -4.20 11.46 -26.54
C PHE A 370 -3.71 11.08 -27.93
N ALA A 371 -3.67 12.06 -28.83
CA ALA A 371 -3.02 11.93 -30.14
C ALA A 371 -2.18 13.17 -30.38
N VAL A 372 -1.09 13.05 -31.15
CA VAL A 372 -0.25 14.19 -31.51
C VAL A 372 0.06 14.18 -33.00
N GLU A 373 0.19 15.36 -33.58
CA GLU A 373 0.61 15.55 -34.98
C GLU A 373 1.56 16.74 -35.05
N ARG A 374 2.48 16.68 -36.02
CA ARG A 374 3.41 17.76 -36.31
C ARG A 374 3.13 18.32 -37.70
N ASP A 375 2.96 19.63 -37.78
CA ASP A 375 2.76 20.29 -39.07
C ASP A 375 4.08 20.51 -39.83
N ALA A 376 3.97 20.82 -41.12
CA ALA A 376 5.12 21.09 -41.99
C ALA A 376 5.93 22.35 -41.60
N ARG A 377 5.36 23.25 -40.78
CA ARG A 377 5.99 24.48 -40.27
C ARG A 377 6.64 24.26 -38.91
N GLY A 378 6.62 23.04 -38.39
CA GLY A 378 7.21 22.65 -37.12
C GLY A 378 6.34 22.94 -35.89
N GLY A 379 5.09 23.37 -36.08
CA GLY A 379 4.07 23.44 -35.04
C GLY A 379 3.59 22.04 -34.64
N TRP A 380 3.03 21.93 -33.44
CA TRP A 380 2.52 20.68 -32.90
C TRP A 380 1.06 20.82 -32.51
N THR A 381 0.28 19.79 -32.80
CA THR A 381 -1.09 19.68 -32.31
C THR A 381 -1.16 18.48 -31.39
N ILE A 382 -1.79 18.65 -30.22
CA ILE A 382 -2.17 17.56 -29.34
C ILE A 382 -3.69 17.58 -29.15
N TRP A 383 -4.30 16.40 -29.22
CA TRP A 383 -5.70 16.20 -28.89
C TRP A 383 -5.82 15.36 -27.63
N ARG A 384 -6.89 15.60 -26.88
CA ARG A 384 -7.29 14.78 -25.75
C ARG A 384 -8.76 14.41 -25.89
N ARG A 385 -9.13 13.16 -25.62
CA ARG A 385 -10.51 12.76 -25.36
C ARG A 385 -10.73 12.47 -23.88
N ALA A 386 -11.82 13.00 -23.36
CA ALA A 386 -12.29 12.76 -22.01
C ALA A 386 -13.81 12.87 -21.95
N ALA A 387 -14.48 11.93 -21.29
CA ALA A 387 -15.94 11.87 -21.18
C ALA A 387 -16.67 12.06 -22.54
N GLY A 388 -16.15 11.42 -23.60
CA GLY A 388 -16.69 11.47 -24.96
C GLY A 388 -16.35 12.74 -25.75
N ALA A 389 -15.89 13.82 -25.10
CA ALA A 389 -15.55 15.09 -25.74
C ALA A 389 -14.08 15.13 -26.21
N THR A 390 -13.82 15.87 -27.29
CA THR A 390 -12.46 16.11 -27.78
C THR A 390 -12.05 17.56 -27.53
N VAL A 391 -10.83 17.72 -27.02
CA VAL A 391 -10.16 19.00 -26.82
C VAL A 391 -8.88 19.02 -27.65
N ARG A 392 -8.52 20.18 -28.16
CA ARG A 392 -7.34 20.41 -29.00
C ARG A 392 -6.46 21.49 -28.38
N LEU A 393 -5.14 21.31 -28.47
CA LEU A 393 -4.15 22.33 -28.17
C LEU A 393 -3.15 22.38 -29.33
N ASP A 394 -3.12 23.51 -30.03
CA ASP A 394 -2.07 23.82 -30.99
C ASP A 394 -0.94 24.57 -30.29
N VAL A 395 0.30 24.18 -30.53
CA VAL A 395 1.50 24.79 -29.97
C VAL A 395 2.39 25.24 -31.12
N ALA A 396 2.55 26.56 -31.25
CA ALA A 396 3.37 27.17 -32.28
C ALA A 396 4.85 26.77 -32.12
N SER A 397 5.61 26.82 -33.21
CA SER A 397 7.06 26.58 -33.14
C SER A 397 7.75 27.69 -32.35
N GLU A 398 8.95 27.41 -31.82
CA GLU A 398 9.75 28.41 -31.10
C GLU A 398 10.05 29.64 -31.98
N ALA A 399 10.21 29.43 -33.29
CA ALA A 399 10.40 30.50 -34.28
C ALA A 399 9.16 31.40 -34.45
N GLN A 400 7.99 30.97 -33.99
CA GLN A 400 6.72 31.70 -34.06
C GLN A 400 6.31 32.30 -32.70
N GLY A 401 7.23 32.36 -31.73
CA GLY A 401 6.98 32.94 -30.41
C GLY A 401 6.33 31.99 -29.39
N GLY A 402 6.13 30.72 -29.75
CA GLY A 402 5.75 29.66 -28.81
C GLY A 402 4.34 29.74 -28.21
N GLY A 403 3.46 30.59 -28.73
CA GLY A 403 2.07 30.69 -28.28
C GLY A 403 1.30 29.38 -28.42
N MET A 404 0.22 29.24 -27.66
CA MET A 404 -0.64 28.07 -27.66
C MET A 404 -2.09 28.47 -27.94
N ARG A 405 -2.82 27.64 -28.69
CA ARG A 405 -4.25 27.80 -28.92
C ARG A 405 -4.99 26.60 -28.38
N PHE A 406 -5.73 26.80 -27.30
CA PHE A 406 -6.63 25.80 -26.74
C PHE A 406 -8.00 25.91 -27.37
N GLU A 407 -8.63 24.78 -27.72
CA GLU A 407 -9.97 24.76 -28.30
C GLU A 407 -10.76 23.53 -27.88
N ASP A 408 -12.00 23.73 -27.43
CA ASP A 408 -13.00 22.69 -27.21
C ASP A 408 -14.32 23.02 -27.94
N ALA A 409 -15.40 22.29 -27.65
CA ALA A 409 -16.71 22.55 -28.24
C ALA A 409 -17.33 23.90 -27.82
N ARG A 410 -16.90 24.46 -26.69
CA ARG A 410 -17.50 25.62 -26.02
C ARG A 410 -16.72 26.91 -26.25
N LEU A 411 -15.39 26.85 -26.29
CA LEU A 411 -14.53 28.03 -26.39
C LEU A 411 -13.21 27.77 -27.12
N ALA A 412 -12.54 28.85 -27.51
CA ALA A 412 -11.14 28.87 -27.89
C ALA A 412 -10.38 29.95 -27.09
N ALA A 413 -9.14 29.66 -26.69
CA ALA A 413 -8.27 30.55 -25.95
C ALA A 413 -6.88 30.60 -26.59
N GLU A 414 -6.42 31.81 -26.90
CA GLU A 414 -5.03 32.06 -27.30
C GLU A 414 -4.23 32.37 -26.03
N LEU A 415 -3.17 31.61 -25.79
CA LEU A 415 -2.40 31.56 -24.55
C LEU A 415 -0.91 31.79 -24.82
N SER A 416 -0.23 32.47 -23.90
CA SER A 416 1.23 32.47 -23.84
C SER A 416 1.76 31.12 -23.33
N PRO A 417 3.06 30.81 -23.47
CA PRO A 417 3.69 29.65 -22.81
C PRO A 417 3.50 29.59 -21.29
N ALA A 418 3.22 30.72 -20.66
CA ALA A 418 2.97 30.86 -19.21
C ALA A 418 1.47 30.84 -18.87
N PHE A 419 0.58 30.47 -19.80
CA PHE A 419 -0.87 30.42 -19.64
C PHE A 419 -1.55 31.79 -19.42
N GLU A 420 -0.89 32.88 -19.80
CA GLU A 420 -1.54 34.20 -19.87
C GLU A 420 -2.47 34.25 -21.08
N ILE A 421 -3.67 34.81 -20.90
CA ILE A 421 -4.69 34.87 -21.94
C ILE A 421 -4.45 36.07 -22.85
N ALA A 422 -4.17 35.80 -24.12
CA ALA A 422 -4.11 36.83 -25.16
C ALA A 422 -5.50 37.14 -25.74
N SER A 423 -6.34 36.12 -25.95
CA SER A 423 -7.72 36.30 -26.40
C SER A 423 -8.61 35.12 -26.04
N LEU A 424 -9.92 35.38 -25.94
CA LEU A 424 -10.96 34.37 -25.68
C LEU A 424 -12.07 34.49 -26.72
N THR A 425 -12.48 33.36 -27.28
CA THR A 425 -13.59 33.25 -28.21
C THR A 425 -14.62 32.27 -27.67
N LEU A 426 -15.86 32.72 -27.48
CA LEU A 426 -16.97 31.83 -27.12
C LEU A 426 -17.52 31.17 -28.40
N LYS A 427 -17.61 29.84 -28.41
CA LYS A 427 -18.18 29.04 -29.50
C LYS A 427 -19.61 28.61 -29.19
N ALA A 428 -19.87 28.19 -27.94
CA ALA A 428 -21.19 27.82 -27.45
C ALA A 428 -21.35 28.21 -25.98
N PRO A 429 -22.51 28.75 -25.57
CA PRO A 429 -22.76 29.10 -24.17
C PRO A 429 -22.74 27.86 -23.28
N PHE A 430 -22.26 28.02 -22.04
CA PHE A 430 -22.25 26.97 -21.04
C PHE A 430 -22.49 27.56 -19.64
N GLU A 431 -22.99 26.73 -18.73
CA GLU A 431 -23.12 27.07 -17.32
C GLU A 431 -21.94 26.49 -16.52
N GLY A 432 -21.54 27.20 -15.46
CA GLY A 432 -20.43 26.79 -14.59
C GLY A 432 -19.07 27.32 -15.04
N THR A 433 -18.01 26.62 -14.63
CA THR A 433 -16.61 27.01 -14.84
C THR A 433 -15.87 26.02 -15.72
N VAL A 434 -14.95 26.53 -16.54
CA VAL A 434 -14.01 25.73 -17.33
C VAL A 434 -12.60 26.06 -16.89
N SER A 435 -11.91 25.06 -16.35
CA SER A 435 -10.48 25.18 -16.03
C SER A 435 -9.64 24.94 -17.28
N LEU A 436 -8.61 25.78 -17.48
CA LEU A 436 -7.58 25.52 -18.48
C LEU A 436 -6.50 24.53 -17.99
N ARG A 437 -6.68 23.87 -16.84
CA ARG A 437 -5.80 22.78 -16.35
C ARG A 437 -5.61 21.69 -17.41
N THR A 438 -6.65 21.37 -18.18
CA THR A 438 -6.56 20.45 -19.31
C THR A 438 -5.52 20.90 -20.35
N ALA A 439 -5.45 22.20 -20.65
CA ALA A 439 -4.43 22.74 -21.55
C ALA A 439 -3.02 22.58 -20.97
N ALA A 440 -2.86 22.80 -19.65
CA ALA A 440 -1.60 22.58 -18.95
C ALA A 440 -1.15 21.11 -18.99
N GLU A 441 -2.06 20.17 -18.71
CA GLU A 441 -1.80 18.73 -18.81
C GLU A 441 -1.37 18.33 -20.23
N MET A 442 -2.08 18.81 -21.25
CA MET A 442 -1.77 18.56 -22.66
C MET A 442 -0.41 19.15 -23.06
N ALA A 443 -0.09 20.38 -22.63
CA ALA A 443 1.20 21.01 -22.88
C ALA A 443 2.36 20.23 -22.23
N LEU A 444 2.18 19.76 -20.99
CA LEU A 444 3.15 18.94 -20.27
C LEU A 444 3.40 17.60 -21.00
N VAL A 445 2.33 16.88 -21.36
CA VAL A 445 2.42 15.60 -22.08
C VAL A 445 3.11 15.79 -23.43
N LEU A 446 2.68 16.78 -24.21
CA LEU A 446 3.29 17.11 -25.49
C LEU A 446 4.77 17.49 -25.35
N GLY A 447 5.13 18.29 -24.35
CA GLY A 447 6.51 18.66 -24.04
C GLY A 447 7.38 17.44 -23.75
N GLY A 448 6.88 16.51 -22.94
CA GLY A 448 7.53 15.23 -22.66
C GLY A 448 7.72 14.36 -23.90
N ILE A 449 6.67 14.21 -24.71
CA ILE A 449 6.72 13.46 -25.99
C ILE A 449 7.74 14.10 -26.94
N ARG A 450 7.68 15.42 -27.15
CA ARG A 450 8.61 16.16 -28.02
C ARG A 450 10.06 16.02 -27.60
N ARG A 451 10.33 15.80 -26.31
CA ARG A 451 11.69 15.65 -25.79
C ARG A 451 12.18 14.20 -25.84
N SER A 452 11.32 13.24 -25.50
CA SER A 452 11.73 11.86 -25.25
C SER A 452 11.31 10.86 -26.33
N LEU A 453 10.28 11.16 -27.12
CA LEU A 453 9.65 10.22 -28.06
C LEU A 453 9.63 10.72 -29.50
N ARG A 454 10.58 11.58 -29.90
CA ARG A 454 10.67 12.11 -31.28
C ARG A 454 10.72 11.02 -32.37
N PHE A 455 11.17 9.81 -32.03
CA PHE A 455 11.24 8.69 -32.96
C PHE A 455 9.87 8.04 -33.25
N LEU A 456 8.83 8.31 -32.44
CA LEU A 456 7.49 7.76 -32.62
C LEU A 456 6.54 8.70 -33.37
N VAL A 457 6.79 10.01 -33.30
CA VAL A 457 5.88 11.07 -33.76
C VAL A 457 6.58 12.07 -34.69
N GLY A 458 7.71 11.66 -35.26
CA GLY A 458 8.63 12.49 -36.02
C GLY A 458 8.43 12.43 -37.53
#